data_AF-W7BII4-F1
#
_entry.id   AF-W7BII4-F1
#
_cell.length_a   1.000
_cell.length_b   1.000
_cell.length_c   1.000
_cell.angle_alpha   90.00
_cell.angle_beta   90.00
_cell.angle_gamma   90.00
#
_symmetry.space_group_name_H-M   'P 1'
#
loop_
_entity.id
_entity.type
_entity.pdbx_description
1 polymer ?
#
loop_
_entity_poly.entity_id
_entity_poly.type
_entity_poly.pdbx_seq_one_letter_code
_entity_poly.pdbx_strand_id
1 'polypeptide(L)' 'MKLTYKEKLEWEGIEEAITQQEELVQALQEKLEQTGADFGKAAEISAEITKKEARLAELMERWEYLAQFVD' A
#
# COMPACT_ATOMS: atom_id res chain seq x y z
N MET A 1 -3.78 -26.62 -0.42
CA MET A 1 -2.75 -26.48 0.65
C MET A 1 -3.28 -25.41 1.61
N LYS A 2 -3.04 -25.43 2.92
CA LYS A 2 -3.70 -24.49 3.87
C LYS A 2 -2.71 -23.52 4.49
N LEU A 3 -3.16 -22.30 4.77
CA LEU A 3 -2.38 -21.28 5.49
C LEU A 3 -1.84 -21.77 6.84
N THR A 4 -0.62 -21.36 7.18
CA THR A 4 -0.08 -21.51 8.54
C THR A 4 -0.79 -20.58 9.53
N TYR A 5 -0.60 -20.79 10.84
CA TYR A 5 -1.20 -19.92 11.86
C TYR A 5 -0.83 -18.44 11.66
N LYS A 6 0.43 -18.14 11.33
CA LYS A 6 0.88 -16.77 11.09
C LYS A 6 0.25 -16.16 9.84
N GLU A 7 0.16 -16.94 8.77
CA GLU A 7 -0.44 -16.47 7.51
C GLU A 7 -1.95 -16.29 7.62
N LYS A 8 -2.65 -17.01 8.51
CA LYS A 8 -4.06 -16.74 8.81
C LYS A 8 -4.26 -15.39 9.49
N LEU A 9 -3.43 -15.06 10.48
CA LEU A 9 -3.46 -13.74 11.13
C LEU A 9 -3.12 -12.62 10.13
N GLU A 10 -2.18 -12.88 9.22
CA GLU A 10 -1.86 -11.95 8.14
C GLU A 10 -3.03 -11.77 7.17
N TRP A 11 -3.67 -12.87 6.76
CA TRP A 11 -4.84 -12.85 5.89
C TRP A 11 -6.01 -12.06 6.50
N GLU A 12 -6.21 -12.15 7.81
CA GLU A 12 -7.25 -11.40 8.53
C GLU A 12 -7.03 -9.87 8.50
N GLY A 13 -5.80 -9.40 8.31
CA GLY A 13 -5.46 -7.97 8.35
C GLY A 13 -4.94 -7.36 7.05
N ILE A 14 -4.59 -8.17 6.05
CA ILE A 14 -3.93 -7.68 4.83
C ILE A 14 -4.85 -6.82 3.97
N GLU A 15 -6.15 -7.10 3.93
CA GLU A 15 -7.12 -6.28 3.17
C GLU A 15 -7.22 -4.87 3.77
N GLU A 16 -7.29 -4.76 5.10
CA GLU A 16 -7.27 -3.47 5.79
C GLU A 16 -5.93 -2.74 5.54
N ALA A 17 -4.81 -3.46 5.58
CA ALA A 17 -3.50 -2.88 5.30
C ALA A 17 -3.39 -2.34 3.86
N ILE A 18 -3.99 -3.01 2.87
CA ILE A 18 -4.08 -2.55 1.49
C ILE A 18 -4.91 -1.28 1.41
N THR A 19 -6.13 -1.27 1.97
CA THR A 19 -7.00 -0.08 1.95
C THR A 19 -6.34 1.12 2.62
N GLN A 20 -5.73 0.95 3.79
CA GLN A 20 -5.00 2.04 4.46
C GLN A 20 -3.83 2.55 3.60
N GLN A 21 -3.15 1.66 2.89
CA GLN A 21 -2.04 2.04 2.02
C GLN A 21 -2.53 2.82 0.79
N GLU A 22 -3.67 2.45 0.20
CA GLU A 22 -4.33 3.18 -0.88
C GLU A 22 -4.75 4.58 -0.44
N GLU A 23 -5.38 4.70 0.73
CA GLU A 23 -5.77 6.00 1.30
C GLU A 23 -4.55 6.91 1.53
N LEU A 24 -3.42 6.36 1.98
CA LEU A 24 -2.18 7.11 2.14
C LEU A 24 -1.61 7.60 0.81
N VAL A 25 -1.65 6.77 -0.24
CA VAL A 25 -1.23 7.18 -1.60
C VAL A 25 -2.12 8.32 -2.08
N GLN A 26 -3.44 8.17 -1.98
CA GLN A 26 -4.40 9.19 -2.39
C GLN A 26 -4.19 10.51 -1.64
N ALA A 27 -4.06 10.47 -0.31
CA ALA A 27 -3.83 11.67 0.49
C ALA A 27 -2.51 12.39 0.12
N LEU A 28 -1.47 11.64 -0.25
CA LEU A 28 -0.22 12.22 -0.73
C LEU A 28 -0.36 12.83 -2.12
N GLN A 29 -1.13 12.22 -3.02
CA GLN A 29 -1.44 12.77 -4.35
C GLN A 29 -2.20 14.10 -4.22
N GLU A 30 -3.24 14.16 -3.39
CA GLU A 30 -3.98 15.40 -3.10
C GLU A 30 -3.06 16.49 -2.51
N LYS A 31 -2.14 16.10 -1.62
CA LYS A 31 -1.14 17.02 -1.05
C LYS A 31 -0.14 17.52 -2.10
N LEU A 32 0.25 16.68 -3.06
CA LEU A 32 1.13 17.05 -4.16
C LEU A 32 0.47 18.13 -5.03
N GLU A 33 -0.81 17.93 -5.38
CA GLU A 33 -1.60 18.91 -6.14
C GLU A 33 -1.70 20.26 -5.42
N GLN A 34 -1.85 20.24 -4.10
CA GLN A 34 -1.91 21.45 -3.26
C GLN A 34 -0.55 22.13 -3.04
N THR A 35 0.58 21.49 -3.39
CA THR A 35 1.92 22.02 -3.11
C THR A 35 2.31 23.21 -4.00
N GLY A 36 1.68 23.37 -5.17
CA GLY A 36 1.88 24.54 -6.02
C GLY A 36 3.31 24.65 -6.57
N ALA A 37 3.94 25.84 -6.45
CA ALA A 37 5.26 26.13 -7.03
C ALA A 37 6.46 25.71 -6.16
N ASP A 38 6.23 25.05 -5.01
CA ASP A 38 7.31 24.53 -4.18
C ASP A 38 7.82 23.20 -4.75
N PHE A 39 8.71 23.30 -5.75
CA PHE A 39 9.26 22.14 -6.45
C PHE A 39 10.09 21.21 -5.56
N GLY A 40 10.71 21.74 -4.49
CA GLY A 40 11.46 20.92 -3.54
C GLY A 40 10.53 20.01 -2.75
N LYS A 41 9.48 20.59 -2.17
CA LYS A 41 8.43 19.83 -1.47
C LYS A 41 7.66 18.90 -2.41
N ALA A 42 7.42 19.32 -3.65
CA ALA A 42 6.77 18.47 -4.65
C ALA A 42 7.60 17.22 -4.95
N ALA A 43 8.93 17.36 -5.12
CA ALA A 43 9.83 16.23 -5.35
C ALA A 43 9.87 15.26 -4.16
N GLU A 44 9.87 15.77 -2.93
CA GLU A 44 9.79 14.93 -1.71
C GLU A 44 8.48 14.15 -1.65
N ILE A 45 7.34 14.80 -1.89
CA ILE A 45 6.03 14.14 -1.88
C ILE A 45 5.94 13.10 -3.00
N SER A 46 6.42 13.40 -4.21
CA SER A 46 6.48 12.43 -5.31
C SER A 46 7.31 11.19 -4.94
N ALA A 47 8.46 11.38 -4.30
CA ALA A 47 9.29 10.27 -3.86
C ALA A 47 8.59 9.41 -2.80
N GLU A 48 7.85 10.03 -1.88
CA GLU A 48 7.03 9.31 -0.90
C GLU A 48 5.87 8.55 -1.55
N ILE A 49 5.18 9.15 -2.53
CA ILE A 49 4.14 8.45 -3.32
C ILE A 49 4.71 7.18 -3.94
N THR A 50 5.85 7.27 -4.64
CA THR A 50 6.49 6.11 -5.28
C THR A 50 6.83 5.01 -4.26
N LYS A 51 7.32 5.36 -3.06
CA LYS A 51 7.57 4.38 -2.00
C LYS A 51 6.27 3.72 -1.52
N LYS A 52 5.20 4.49 -1.38
CA LYS A 52 3.90 3.98 -0.93
C LYS A 52 3.26 3.08 -1.99
N GLU A 53 3.36 3.43 -3.26
CA GLU A 53 2.90 2.59 -4.38
C GLU A 53 3.70 1.29 -4.47
N ALA A 54 5.03 1.33 -4.29
CA ALA A 54 5.84 0.11 -4.24
C ALA A 54 5.41 -0.82 -3.09
N ARG A 55 5.14 -0.25 -1.91
CA ARG A 55 4.62 -1.01 -0.77
C ARG A 55 3.20 -1.55 -1.02
N LEU A 56 2.34 -0.80 -1.70
CA LEU A 56 1.02 -1.29 -2.10
C LEU A 56 1.14 -2.50 -3.03
N ALA A 57 2.05 -2.45 -4.00
CA ALA A 57 2.32 -3.60 -4.88
C ALA A 57 2.80 -4.84 -4.10
N GLU A 58 3.71 -4.68 -3.13
CA GLU A 58 4.13 -5.78 -2.25
C GLU A 58 2.97 -6.40 -1.47
N LEU A 59 2.05 -5.57 -0.95
CA LEU A 59 0.87 -6.04 -0.23
C LEU A 59 -0.10 -6.79 -1.15
N MET A 60 -0.30 -6.30 -2.38
CA MET A 60 -1.13 -6.97 -3.38
C MET A 60 -0.54 -8.33 -3.80
N GLU A 61 0.76 -8.40 -4.07
CA GLU A 61 1.45 -9.67 -4.35
C GLU A 61 1.33 -10.65 -3.17
N ARG A 62 1.44 -10.14 -1.94
CA ARG A 62 1.29 -10.95 -0.73
C ARG A 62 -0.15 -11.44 -0.54
N TRP A 63 -1.14 -10.60 -0.82
CA TRP A 63 -2.55 -10.99 -0.80
C TRP A 63 -2.82 -12.08 -1.84
N GLU A 64 -2.33 -11.92 -3.07
CA GLU A 64 -2.48 -12.92 -4.13
C GLU A 64 -1.85 -14.26 -3.72
N TYR A 65 -0.66 -14.23 -3.12
CA TYR A 65 -0.04 -15.43 -2.56
C TYR A 65 -0.94 -16.09 -1.51
N LEU A 66 -1.43 -15.34 -0.52
CA LEU A 66 -2.24 -15.90 0.57
C LEU A 66 -3.56 -16.48 0.03
N ALA A 67 -4.18 -15.81 -0.93
CA ALA A 67 -5.43 -16.23 -1.56
C ALA A 67 -5.34 -17.63 -2.18
N GLN A 68 -4.17 -18.05 -2.69
CA GLN A 68 -3.95 -19.41 -3.24
C GLN A 68 -4.11 -20.54 -2.22
N PHE A 69 -4.17 -20.23 -0.92
CA PHE A 69 -4.27 -21.21 0.17
C PHE A 69 -5.60 -21.11 0.94
N VAL A 70 -6.49 -20.20 0.51
CA VAL A 70 -7.83 -19.98 1.07
C VAL A 70 -8.83 -20.64 0.12
N ASP A 71 -8.88 -21.98 0.18
CA ASP A 71 -9.95 -22.82 -0.38
C ASP A 71 -10.92 -23.26 0.72
#